data_AF-A0A7Y3J725-F1
#
_entry.id   AF-A0A7Y3J725-F1
#
_cell.length_a   1.000
_cell.length_b   1.000
_cell.length_c   1.000
_cell.angle_alpha   90.00
_cell.angle_beta   90.00
_cell.angle_gamma   90.00
#
_symmetry.space_group_name_H-M   'P 1'
#
loop_
_entity.id
_entity.type
_entity.pdbx_description
1 polymer ?
#
loop_
_entity_poly.entity_id
_entity_poly.type
_entity_poly.pdbx_seq_one_letter_code
_entity_poly.pdbx_strand_id
1 'polypeptide(L)'
;MSEAPTPAPTRTGDVPRFDRAFIETHGLLERYLDGKLPFKGAGEFERWCAQHPEYLEELNLAGRTQASLKLLEACGRPPELAEPRLPWWQTPWFSIGLGATALLSLIGFWALLANNQLLRENLRNAQVRLAHGAMQPPASKQTLRITPDRSPGIDQARFTVNHRVPTLLDLRIHMAYVREDRFRVSIDKGHQGRVLVIRNLSKDSNGDLRLAFNTSALAAGRYPIRIAAMPLFGAPVTDGWLNMRVR
;
A
#
# COMPACT_ATOMS: atom_id res chain seq x y z
N MET A 1 -39.18 42.34 -77.74
CA MET A 1 -38.69 43.72 -77.70
C MET A 1 -37.45 43.75 -76.84
N SER A 2 -36.31 44.12 -77.41
CA SER A 2 -35.07 44.35 -76.66
C SER A 2 -35.25 45.57 -75.77
N GLU A 3 -35.02 45.43 -74.46
CA GLU A 3 -34.86 46.57 -73.58
C GLU A 3 -33.65 46.32 -72.69
N ALA A 4 -32.60 47.09 -72.94
CA ALA A 4 -31.34 47.05 -72.24
C ALA A 4 -31.49 47.69 -70.84
N PRO A 5 -30.85 47.14 -69.80
CA PRO A 5 -30.83 47.74 -68.47
C PRO A 5 -29.86 48.93 -68.45
N THR A 6 -30.35 50.13 -68.13
CA THR A 6 -29.51 51.30 -67.86
C THR A 6 -29.40 51.53 -66.35
N PRO A 7 -28.20 51.90 -65.86
CA PRO A 7 -27.64 51.39 -64.62
C PRO A 7 -27.82 52.29 -63.39
N ALA A 8 -27.52 51.70 -62.24
CA ALA A 8 -27.40 52.36 -60.94
C ALA A 8 -26.39 53.53 -60.96
N PRO A 9 -26.64 54.63 -60.22
CA PRO A 9 -25.66 55.70 -60.08
C PRO A 9 -24.46 55.26 -59.22
N THR A 10 -23.31 55.58 -59.82
CA THR A 10 -21.92 55.33 -59.46
C THR A 10 -21.52 55.89 -58.10
N ARG A 11 -20.73 55.09 -57.36
CA ARG A 11 -19.99 55.48 -56.15
C ARG A 11 -19.12 56.71 -56.40
N THR A 12 -19.19 57.70 -55.51
CA THR A 12 -18.29 58.85 -55.48
C THR A 12 -17.21 58.63 -54.41
N GLY A 13 -15.95 58.66 -54.84
CA GLY A 13 -14.86 59.32 -54.12
C GLY A 13 -14.21 58.58 -52.95
N ASP A 14 -13.22 57.75 -53.27
CA ASP A 14 -12.19 57.23 -52.35
C ASP A 14 -11.16 58.35 -52.07
N VAL A 15 -11.08 58.81 -50.81
CA VAL A 15 -9.99 59.68 -50.31
C VAL A 15 -9.22 58.84 -49.31
N PRO A 16 -7.91 58.59 -49.49
CA PRO A 16 -7.15 57.80 -48.53
C PRO A 16 -7.13 58.53 -47.18
N ARG A 17 -7.76 57.93 -46.18
CA ARG A 17 -7.88 58.44 -44.80
C ARG A 17 -6.54 58.69 -44.10
N PHE A 18 -5.42 58.31 -44.71
CA PHE A 18 -4.10 58.24 -44.11
C PHE A 18 -3.08 58.93 -45.04
N ASP A 19 -3.01 60.25 -44.96
CA ASP A 19 -2.10 61.09 -45.75
C ASP A 19 -0.88 61.54 -44.94
N ARG A 20 0.22 61.91 -45.62
CA ARG A 20 1.45 62.42 -44.98
C ARG A 20 1.18 63.56 -44.00
N ALA A 21 0.30 64.49 -44.35
CA ALA A 21 -0.11 65.59 -43.48
C ALA A 21 -0.82 65.12 -42.20
N PHE A 22 -1.57 64.03 -42.26
CA PHE A 22 -2.26 63.44 -41.11
C PHE A 22 -1.26 62.79 -40.13
N ILE A 23 -0.24 62.11 -40.65
CA ILE A 23 0.83 61.46 -39.87
C ILE A 23 1.63 62.49 -39.07
N GLU A 24 2.03 63.59 -39.72
CA GLU A 24 2.79 64.68 -39.10
C GLU A 24 1.93 65.46 -38.08
N THR A 25 0.67 65.77 -38.42
CA THR A 25 -0.24 66.52 -37.54
C THR A 25 -0.57 65.76 -36.24
N HIS A 26 -0.67 64.42 -36.31
CA HIS A 26 -1.04 63.59 -35.16
C HIS A 26 0.15 62.91 -34.46
N GLY A 27 1.38 63.18 -34.90
CA GLY A 27 2.60 62.59 -34.33
C GLY A 27 2.56 61.06 -34.29
N LEU A 28 2.09 60.43 -35.38
CA LEU A 28 1.85 58.98 -35.40
C LEU A 28 3.16 58.18 -35.31
N LEU A 29 4.26 58.72 -35.85
CA LEU A 29 5.58 58.10 -35.81
C LEU A 29 6.09 57.97 -34.36
N GLU A 30 6.06 59.05 -33.58
CA GLU A 30 6.53 59.04 -32.19
C GLU A 30 5.68 58.11 -31.34
N ARG A 31 4.36 58.12 -31.54
CA ARG A 31 3.44 57.25 -30.82
C ARG A 31 3.59 55.78 -31.18
N TYR A 32 3.96 55.49 -32.42
CA TYR A 32 4.30 54.14 -32.87
C TYR A 32 5.62 53.67 -32.24
N LEU A 33 6.67 54.49 -32.25
CA LEU A 33 7.96 54.17 -31.63
C LEU A 33 7.87 53.98 -30.10
N ASP A 34 7.01 54.76 -29.43
CA ASP A 34 6.71 54.61 -28.00
C ASP A 34 5.80 53.41 -27.67
N GLY A 35 5.30 52.68 -28.66
CA GLY A 35 4.37 51.56 -28.47
C GLY A 35 2.97 51.98 -27.97
N LYS A 36 2.61 53.27 -28.07
CA LYS A 36 1.34 53.85 -27.60
C LYS A 36 0.27 53.94 -28.69
N LEU A 37 0.51 53.32 -29.85
CA LEU A 37 -0.43 53.28 -30.95
C LEU A 37 -1.32 52.03 -30.85
N PRO A 38 -2.65 52.15 -30.99
CA PRO A 38 -3.56 50.99 -30.99
C PRO A 38 -3.22 50.03 -32.12
N PHE A 39 -3.42 48.72 -31.89
CA PHE A 39 -3.05 47.65 -32.83
C PHE A 39 -3.57 47.86 -34.27
N LYS A 40 -4.81 48.35 -34.44
CA LYS A 40 -5.36 48.67 -35.77
C LYS A 40 -4.64 49.84 -36.45
N GLY A 41 -4.26 50.86 -35.70
CA GLY A 41 -3.53 52.03 -36.22
C GLY A 41 -2.07 51.70 -36.57
N ALA A 42 -1.43 50.82 -35.80
CA ALA A 42 -0.10 50.31 -36.10
C ALA A 42 -0.07 49.56 -37.44
N GLY A 43 -0.99 48.60 -37.64
CA GLY A 43 -1.04 47.84 -38.88
C GLY A 43 -1.48 48.66 -40.12
N GLU A 44 -2.17 49.79 -39.94
CA GLU A 44 -2.48 50.73 -41.03
C GLU A 44 -1.28 51.62 -41.38
N PHE A 45 -0.57 52.12 -40.36
CA PHE A 45 0.67 52.87 -40.52
C PHE A 45 1.76 52.03 -41.21
N GLU A 46 1.95 50.77 -40.81
CA GLU A 46 2.90 49.85 -41.44
C GLU A 46 2.58 49.60 -42.92
N ARG A 47 1.29 49.44 -43.26
CA ARG A 47 0.84 49.28 -44.65
C ARG A 47 1.09 50.54 -45.49
N TRP A 48 0.90 51.72 -44.91
CA TRP A 48 1.20 52.98 -45.57
C TRP A 48 2.71 53.17 -45.77
N CYS A 49 3.53 52.88 -44.75
CA CYS A 49 4.98 52.90 -44.85
C CYS A 49 5.53 51.92 -45.90
N ALA A 50 4.89 50.76 -46.09
CA ALA A 50 5.26 49.81 -47.14
C ALA A 50 4.97 50.34 -48.56
N GLN A 51 4.00 51.26 -48.71
CA GLN A 51 3.64 51.87 -49.99
C GLN A 51 4.45 53.14 -50.30
N HIS A 52 5.00 53.80 -49.27
CA HIS A 52 5.81 55.03 -49.37
C HIS A 52 7.20 54.85 -48.76
N PRO A 53 8.10 54.08 -49.42
CA PRO A 53 9.45 53.85 -48.93
C PRO A 53 10.29 55.13 -48.88
N GLU A 54 10.02 56.12 -49.75
CA GLU A 54 10.70 57.42 -49.73
C GLU A 54 10.59 58.16 -48.38
N TYR A 55 9.47 58.02 -47.67
CA TYR A 55 9.27 58.64 -46.37
C TYR A 55 10.17 58.03 -45.28
N LEU A 56 10.41 56.72 -45.34
CA LEU A 56 11.31 56.02 -44.43
C LEU A 56 12.79 56.39 -44.67
N GLU A 57 13.15 56.61 -45.94
CA GLU A 57 14.49 57.07 -46.32
C GLU A 57 14.76 58.51 -45.84
N GLU A 58 13.79 59.42 -46.00
CA GLU A 58 13.88 60.80 -45.48
C GLU A 58 14.05 60.85 -43.95
N LEU A 59 13.38 59.95 -43.22
CA LEU A 59 13.47 59.87 -41.77
C LEU A 59 14.83 59.36 -41.25
N ASN A 60 15.65 58.74 -42.13
CA ASN A 60 16.98 58.18 -41.84
C ASN A 60 17.05 57.40 -40.51
N LEU A 61 16.01 56.60 -40.23
CA LEU A 61 15.87 55.90 -38.96
C LEU A 61 17.03 54.93 -38.72
N ALA A 62 17.46 54.22 -39.76
CA ALA A 62 18.57 53.29 -39.71
C ALA A 62 19.89 53.96 -39.29
N GLY A 63 20.19 55.15 -39.85
CA GLY A 63 21.37 55.93 -39.47
C GLY A 63 21.31 56.41 -38.02
N ARG A 64 20.13 56.86 -37.57
CA ARG A 64 19.90 57.31 -36.18
C ARG A 64 19.95 56.16 -35.16
N THR A 65 19.43 54.99 -35.50
CA THR A 65 19.52 53.79 -34.64
C THR A 65 20.95 53.29 -34.54
N GLN A 66 21.72 53.32 -35.63
CA GLN A 66 23.12 52.92 -35.61
C GLN A 66 23.98 53.92 -34.80
N ALA A 67 23.70 55.22 -34.91
CA ALA A 67 24.37 56.23 -34.09
C ALA A 67 24.03 56.09 -32.59
N SER A 68 22.76 55.84 -32.25
CA SER A 68 22.35 55.62 -30.87
C SER A 68 22.89 54.30 -30.29
N LEU A 69 22.97 53.23 -31.08
CA LEU A 69 23.66 52.00 -30.68
C LEU A 69 25.14 52.25 -30.39
N LYS A 70 25.86 52.99 -31.24
CA LYS A 70 27.25 53.36 -30.98
C LYS A 70 27.41 54.22 -29.72
N LEU A 71 26.47 55.13 -29.46
CA LEU A 71 26.47 55.93 -28.23
C LEU A 71 26.17 55.09 -26.99
N LEU A 72 25.29 54.09 -27.08
CA LEU A 72 25.00 53.16 -25.99
C LEU A 72 26.20 52.24 -25.70
N GLU A 73 26.87 51.75 -26.75
CA GLU A 73 28.15 51.04 -26.63
C GLU A 73 29.22 51.93 -25.99
N ALA A 74 29.34 53.20 -26.41
CA ALA A 74 30.27 54.16 -25.83
C ALA A 74 29.92 54.54 -24.37
N CYS A 75 28.64 54.48 -24.00
CA CYS A 75 28.18 54.64 -22.61
C CYS A 75 28.43 53.39 -21.75
N GLY A 76 29.05 52.33 -22.30
CA GLY A 76 29.45 51.14 -21.56
C GLY A 76 28.29 50.20 -21.20
N ARG A 77 27.11 50.35 -21.81
CA ARG A 77 26.01 49.38 -21.66
C ARG A 77 26.02 48.42 -22.86
N PRO A 78 26.49 47.17 -22.71
CA PRO A 78 26.31 46.19 -23.77
C PRO A 78 24.80 45.91 -23.97
N PRO A 79 24.35 45.65 -25.20
CA PRO A 79 22.96 45.27 -25.45
C PRO A 79 22.69 43.89 -24.84
N GLU A 80 22.05 43.85 -23.67
CA GLU A 80 21.54 42.63 -23.05
C GLU A 80 20.29 42.13 -23.82
N LEU A 81 20.52 41.60 -25.02
CA LEU A 81 19.50 40.88 -25.82
C LEU A 81 19.60 39.35 -25.65
N ALA A 82 20.49 38.87 -24.78
CA ALA A 82 20.64 37.45 -24.49
C ALA A 82 19.71 37.05 -23.32
N GLU A 83 18.91 36.00 -23.53
CA GLU A 83 18.11 35.40 -22.46
C GLU A 83 19.01 35.04 -21.26
N PRO A 84 18.60 35.37 -20.02
CA PRO A 84 19.39 35.05 -18.84
C PRO A 84 19.54 33.53 -18.74
N ARG A 85 20.79 33.04 -18.70
CA ARG A 85 21.08 31.61 -18.50
C ARG A 85 20.42 31.14 -17.21
N LEU A 86 19.50 30.17 -17.32
CA LEU A 86 18.82 29.65 -16.13
C LEU A 86 19.85 29.10 -15.13
N PRO A 87 19.65 29.35 -13.83
CA PRO A 87 20.47 28.75 -12.78
C PRO A 87 20.46 27.23 -12.89
N TRP A 88 21.60 26.61 -12.61
CA TRP A 88 21.77 25.16 -12.71
C TRP A 88 20.76 24.35 -11.88
N TRP A 89 20.25 24.89 -10.77
CA TRP A 89 19.20 24.26 -9.94
C TRP A 89 17.78 24.34 -10.51
N GLN A 90 17.53 25.21 -11.49
CA GLN A 90 16.24 25.30 -12.20
C GLN A 90 16.17 24.35 -13.39
N THR A 91 17.22 23.56 -13.62
CA THR A 91 17.17 22.50 -14.64
C THR A 91 16.21 21.38 -14.18
N PRO A 92 15.38 20.83 -15.09
CA PRO A 92 14.42 19.78 -14.73
C PRO A 92 15.09 18.50 -14.18
N TRP A 93 16.36 18.28 -14.53
CA TRP A 93 17.17 17.17 -14.03
C TRP A 93 17.41 17.22 -12.52
N PHE A 94 17.56 18.41 -11.94
CA PHE A 94 17.75 18.56 -10.49
C PHE A 94 16.51 18.10 -9.72
N SER A 95 15.32 18.48 -10.19
CA SER A 95 14.04 18.06 -9.60
C SER A 95 13.83 16.54 -9.68
N ILE A 96 14.20 15.92 -10.80
CA ILE A 96 14.12 14.46 -10.99
C ILE A 96 15.06 13.75 -10.01
N GLY A 97 16.30 14.24 -9.86
CA GLY A 97 17.28 13.68 -8.92
C GLY A 97 16.80 13.75 -7.48
N LEU A 98 16.24 14.90 -7.07
CA LEU A 98 15.69 15.07 -5.72
C LEU A 98 14.52 14.11 -5.46
N GLY A 99 13.61 13.98 -6.44
CA GLY A 99 12.47 13.07 -6.37
C GLY A 99 12.90 11.60 -6.25
N ALA A 100 13.87 11.16 -7.04
CA ALA A 100 14.40 9.80 -6.97
C ALA A 100 15.04 9.51 -5.61
N THR A 101 15.80 10.46 -5.07
CA THR A 101 16.46 10.31 -3.76
C THR A 101 15.44 10.22 -2.62
N ALA A 102 14.40 11.07 -2.65
CA ALA A 102 13.30 11.03 -1.69
C ALA A 102 12.55 9.70 -1.74
N LEU A 103 12.28 9.18 -2.95
CA LEU A 103 11.59 7.91 -3.14
C LEU A 103 12.41 6.72 -2.59
N LEU A 104 13.71 6.68 -2.87
CA LEU A 104 14.62 5.66 -2.33
C LEU A 104 14.69 5.71 -0.79
N SER A 105 14.75 6.92 -0.21
CA SER A 105 14.72 7.09 1.24
C SER A 105 13.41 6.60 1.86
N LEU A 106 12.28 6.84 1.19
CA LEU A 106 10.96 6.39 1.66
C LEU A 106 10.85 4.86 1.63
N ILE A 107 11.36 4.22 0.57
CA ILE A 107 11.39 2.75 0.43
C ILE A 107 12.26 2.15 1.54
N GLY A 108 13.45 2.69 1.77
CA GLY A 108 14.35 2.24 2.84
C GLY A 108 13.71 2.37 4.22
N PHE A 109 13.04 3.50 4.49
CA PHE A 109 12.32 3.73 5.74
C PHE A 109 11.20 2.70 5.95
N TRP A 110 10.40 2.41 4.92
CA TRP A 110 9.35 1.39 4.96
C TRP A 110 9.91 -0.01 5.21
N ALA A 111 11.02 -0.38 4.57
CA ALA A 111 11.66 -1.68 4.78
C ALA A 111 12.15 -1.85 6.23
N LEU A 112 12.74 -0.81 6.82
CA LEU A 112 13.16 -0.82 8.23
C LEU A 112 11.96 -0.94 9.18
N LEU A 113 10.87 -0.23 8.89
CA LEU A 113 9.63 -0.30 9.66
C LEU A 113 9.03 -1.72 9.62
N ALA A 114 8.92 -2.31 8.44
CA ALA A 114 8.42 -3.68 8.27
C ALA A 114 9.26 -4.70 9.03
N ASN A 115 10.59 -4.61 8.94
CA ASN A 115 11.49 -5.50 9.67
C ASN A 115 11.34 -5.36 11.19
N ASN A 116 11.24 -4.12 11.69
CA ASN A 116 11.03 -3.86 13.12
C ASN A 116 9.68 -4.41 13.63
N GLN A 117 8.62 -4.30 12.83
CA GLN A 117 7.32 -4.87 13.18
C GLN A 117 7.38 -6.41 13.20
N LEU A 118 8.04 -7.02 12.22
CA LEU A 118 8.27 -8.47 12.18
C LEU A 118 9.05 -8.96 13.41
N LEU A 119 10.10 -8.24 13.83
CA LEU A 119 10.86 -8.56 15.05
C LEU A 119 9.98 -8.47 16.30
N ARG A 120 9.11 -7.45 16.39
CA ARG A 120 8.17 -7.29 17.51
C ARG A 120 7.14 -8.41 17.56
N GLU A 121 6.65 -8.86 16.41
CA GLU A 121 5.75 -10.01 16.31
C GLU A 121 6.41 -11.31 16.77
N ASN A 122 7.66 -11.55 16.38
CA ASN A 122 8.43 -12.71 16.83
C ASN A 122 8.63 -12.72 18.34
N LEU A 123 8.96 -11.56 18.94
CA LEU A 123 9.08 -11.42 20.39
C LEU A 123 7.73 -11.65 21.10
N ARG A 124 6.64 -11.11 20.56
CA ARG A 124 5.30 -11.32 21.10
C ARG A 124 4.88 -12.79 21.02
N ASN A 125 5.19 -13.47 19.91
CA ASN A 125 4.96 -14.91 19.73
C ASN A 125 5.82 -15.76 20.69
N ALA A 126 7.07 -15.38 20.92
CA ALA A 126 7.93 -16.05 21.89
C ALA A 126 7.42 -15.85 23.33
N GLN A 127 6.99 -14.64 23.69
CA GLN A 127 6.37 -14.35 24.99
C GLN A 127 5.05 -15.10 25.19
N VAL A 128 4.21 -15.21 24.15
CA VAL A 128 2.98 -16.02 24.19
C VAL A 128 3.33 -17.49 24.43
N ARG A 129 4.34 -18.04 23.75
CA ARG A 129 4.80 -19.42 24.00
C ARG A 129 5.32 -19.64 25.43
N LEU A 130 5.99 -18.65 26.01
CA LEU A 130 6.46 -18.69 27.40
C LEU A 130 5.31 -18.54 28.41
N ALA A 131 4.33 -17.69 28.13
CA ALA A 131 3.16 -17.46 28.98
C ALA A 131 2.24 -18.70 29.07
N HIS A 132 2.26 -19.56 28.05
CA HIS A 132 1.54 -20.84 28.07
C HIS A 132 2.28 -21.95 28.86
N GLY A 133 3.43 -21.62 29.47
CA GLY A 133 4.32 -22.57 30.11
C GLY A 133 5.05 -23.40 29.07
N ALA A 134 6.37 -23.24 28.97
CA ALA A 134 7.17 -24.12 28.14
C ALA A 134 6.97 -25.56 28.65
N MET A 135 6.38 -26.42 27.82
CA MET A 135 6.27 -27.86 28.12
C MET A 135 7.67 -28.37 28.44
N GLN A 136 7.89 -28.75 29.69
CA GLN A 136 9.19 -29.26 30.10
C GLN A 136 9.46 -30.58 29.38
N PRO A 137 10.69 -30.80 28.86
CA PRO A 137 11.03 -32.05 28.20
C PRO A 137 10.79 -33.23 29.15
N PRO A 138 10.25 -34.35 28.67
CA PRO A 138 9.95 -35.50 29.52
C PRO A 138 11.26 -36.12 30.02
N ALA A 139 11.39 -36.23 31.34
CA ALA A 139 12.51 -36.89 32.02
C ALA A 139 12.42 -38.42 31.93
N SER A 140 11.21 -38.97 31.74
CA SER A 140 11.00 -40.42 31.60
C SER A 140 9.84 -40.74 30.64
N LYS A 141 9.75 -42.00 30.22
CA LYS A 141 8.64 -42.54 29.43
C LYS A 141 7.90 -43.57 30.29
N GLN A 142 6.58 -43.48 30.35
CA GLN A 142 5.75 -44.43 31.08
C GLN A 142 4.62 -44.92 30.17
N THR A 143 4.46 -46.23 30.04
CA THR A 143 3.33 -46.82 29.32
C THR A 143 2.33 -47.37 30.34
N LEU A 144 1.06 -47.02 30.19
CA LEU A 144 0.00 -47.44 31.09
C LEU A 144 -1.15 -48.01 30.28
N ARG A 145 -1.55 -49.25 30.59
CA ARG A 145 -2.72 -49.89 29.98
C ARG A 145 -3.88 -49.90 30.97
N ILE A 146 -5.04 -49.37 30.58
CA ILE A 146 -6.22 -49.24 31.43
C ILE A 146 -7.45 -49.77 30.70
N THR A 147 -8.26 -50.52 31.42
CA THR A 147 -9.64 -50.84 31.01
C THR A 147 -10.55 -49.77 31.60
N PRO A 148 -11.27 -48.99 30.77
CA PRO A 148 -12.15 -47.96 31.28
C PRO A 148 -13.43 -48.54 31.87
N ASP A 149 -14.06 -47.74 32.72
CA ASP A 149 -15.36 -48.04 33.28
C ASP A 149 -16.42 -47.98 32.18
N ARG A 150 -17.44 -48.85 32.28
CA ARG A 150 -18.52 -48.98 31.29
C ARG A 150 -19.82 -48.32 31.71
N SER A 151 -19.81 -47.60 32.82
CA SER A 151 -20.99 -46.88 33.33
C SER A 151 -20.57 -45.53 33.90
N PRO A 152 -21.37 -44.47 33.67
CA PRO A 152 -21.11 -43.16 34.25
C PRO A 152 -21.20 -43.22 35.78
N GLY A 153 -20.28 -42.54 36.47
CA GLY A 153 -20.28 -42.43 37.93
C GLY A 153 -19.53 -43.54 38.67
N ILE A 154 -19.06 -44.56 37.95
CA ILE A 154 -18.06 -45.50 38.46
C ILE A 154 -16.67 -44.85 38.30
N ASP A 155 -15.81 -45.00 39.30
CA ASP A 155 -14.45 -44.43 39.35
C ASP A 155 -13.43 -45.52 39.73
N GLN A 156 -13.53 -46.67 39.06
CA GLN A 156 -12.58 -47.78 39.22
C GLN A 156 -11.39 -47.59 38.27
N ALA A 157 -11.64 -47.10 37.06
CA ALA A 157 -10.61 -46.79 36.06
C ALA A 157 -9.90 -45.45 36.38
N ARG A 158 -9.20 -45.41 37.52
CA ARG A 158 -8.45 -44.25 37.98
C ARG A 158 -6.95 -44.46 37.90
N PHE A 159 -6.23 -43.45 37.40
CA PHE A 159 -4.78 -43.41 37.47
C PHE A 159 -4.28 -42.04 37.91
N THR A 160 -3.10 -42.03 38.53
CA THR A 160 -2.47 -40.80 39.04
C THR A 160 -1.16 -40.56 38.33
N VAL A 161 -0.90 -39.30 37.97
CA VAL A 161 0.31 -38.88 37.30
C VAL A 161 0.92 -37.68 38.03
N ASN A 162 2.24 -37.60 38.05
CA ASN A 162 2.96 -36.52 38.69
C ASN A 162 3.32 -35.44 37.64
N HIS A 163 3.01 -34.18 37.90
CA HIS A 163 3.39 -33.06 37.02
C HIS A 163 4.76 -32.47 37.36
N ARG A 164 5.29 -32.71 38.58
CA ARG A 164 6.61 -32.20 39.01
C ARG A 164 7.76 -32.94 38.35
N VAL A 165 7.53 -34.18 37.94
CA VAL A 165 8.47 -34.98 37.14
C VAL A 165 7.83 -35.15 35.77
N PRO A 166 8.21 -34.34 34.76
CA PRO A 166 7.67 -34.44 33.42
C PRO A 166 7.90 -35.84 32.86
N THR A 167 6.83 -36.51 32.46
CA THR A 167 6.87 -37.86 31.92
C THR A 167 6.09 -37.88 30.62
N LEU A 168 6.61 -38.56 29.61
CA LEU A 168 5.85 -38.88 28.42
C LEU A 168 4.99 -40.11 28.72
N LEU A 169 3.70 -39.90 28.93
CA LEU A 169 2.76 -40.98 29.21
C LEU A 169 2.19 -41.51 27.89
N ASP A 170 2.40 -42.81 27.62
CA ASP A 170 1.73 -43.58 26.57
C ASP A 170 0.56 -44.36 27.19
N LEU A 171 -0.65 -43.81 27.07
CA LEU A 171 -1.87 -44.39 27.60
C LEU A 171 -2.51 -45.30 26.56
N ARG A 172 -2.69 -46.58 26.91
CA ARG A 172 -3.36 -47.60 26.12
C ARG A 172 -4.70 -47.94 26.75
N ILE A 173 -5.78 -47.56 26.10
CA ILE A 173 -7.13 -47.74 26.64
C ILE A 173 -7.79 -48.91 25.93
N HIS A 174 -8.08 -49.97 26.67
CA HIS A 174 -8.63 -51.19 26.09
C HIS A 174 -10.11 -51.03 25.73
N MET A 175 -10.40 -51.00 24.43
CA MET A 175 -11.73 -50.83 23.84
C MET A 175 -12.18 -52.03 22.99
N ALA A 176 -11.56 -53.20 23.15
CA ALA A 176 -11.89 -54.39 22.36
C ALA A 176 -13.35 -54.88 22.56
N TYR A 177 -14.02 -54.45 23.63
CA TYR A 177 -15.42 -54.79 23.90
C TYR A 177 -16.43 -53.96 23.10
N VAL A 178 -15.99 -52.89 22.42
CA VAL A 178 -16.82 -52.04 21.58
C VAL A 178 -16.58 -52.40 20.12
N ARG A 179 -17.65 -52.49 19.31
CA ARG A 179 -17.56 -52.96 17.91
C ARG A 179 -16.98 -51.88 16.98
N GLU A 180 -17.28 -50.62 17.22
CA GLU A 180 -16.93 -49.46 16.40
C GLU A 180 -15.43 -49.20 16.40
N ASP A 181 -14.86 -48.81 15.27
CA ASP A 181 -13.40 -48.59 15.15
C ASP A 181 -12.93 -47.16 15.38
N ARG A 182 -13.86 -46.20 15.37
CA ARG A 182 -13.56 -44.77 15.51
C ARG A 182 -14.11 -44.25 16.82
N PHE A 183 -13.28 -43.49 17.53
CA PHE A 183 -13.61 -42.96 18.84
C PHE A 183 -13.33 -41.46 18.94
N ARG A 184 -14.09 -40.82 19.81
CA ARG A 184 -13.85 -39.47 20.29
C ARG A 184 -13.47 -39.54 21.75
N VAL A 185 -12.27 -39.09 22.08
CA VAL A 185 -11.81 -38.98 23.47
C VAL A 185 -11.90 -37.52 23.87
N SER A 186 -12.65 -37.25 24.93
CA SER A 186 -12.81 -35.92 25.51
C SER A 186 -12.22 -35.91 26.92
N ILE A 187 -11.28 -35.01 27.17
CA ILE A 187 -10.65 -34.79 28.47
C ILE A 187 -11.12 -33.44 28.99
N ASP A 188 -11.85 -33.47 30.10
CA ASP A 188 -12.31 -32.27 30.77
C ASP A 188 -11.49 -32.08 32.08
N LYS A 189 -11.21 -30.84 32.50
CA LYS A 189 -10.63 -30.53 33.81
C LYS A 189 -11.77 -30.18 34.76
N GLY A 190 -11.80 -30.84 35.91
CA GLY A 190 -12.87 -30.69 36.89
C GLY A 190 -13.15 -29.21 37.20
N HIS A 191 -14.42 -28.81 37.05
CA HIS A 191 -14.93 -27.45 37.28
C HIS A 191 -14.33 -26.32 36.42
N GLN A 192 -13.41 -26.63 35.49
CA GLN A 192 -12.73 -25.63 34.65
C GLN A 192 -13.02 -25.79 33.15
N GLY A 193 -13.73 -26.86 32.77
CA GLY A 193 -14.18 -27.09 31.40
C GLY A 193 -13.28 -28.03 30.60
N ARG A 194 -13.45 -28.01 29.28
CA ARG A 194 -12.85 -28.98 28.37
C ARG A 194 -11.41 -28.62 28.02
N VAL A 195 -10.49 -29.56 28.21
CA VAL A 195 -9.05 -29.34 27.96
C VAL A 195 -8.61 -29.93 26.63
N LEU A 196 -9.15 -31.09 26.24
CA LEU A 196 -8.75 -31.75 25.00
C LEU A 196 -9.92 -32.54 24.41
N VAL A 197 -10.04 -32.49 23.08
CA VAL A 197 -10.89 -33.42 22.34
C VAL A 197 -10.11 -33.98 21.18
N ILE A 198 -9.95 -35.28 21.17
CA ILE A 198 -9.37 -36.02 20.05
C ILE A 198 -10.52 -36.69 19.33
N ARG A 199 -10.67 -36.35 18.05
CA ARG A 199 -11.67 -36.95 17.16
C ARG A 199 -10.99 -37.95 16.25
N ASN A 200 -11.76 -38.93 15.81
CA ASN A 200 -11.34 -39.95 14.86
C ASN A 200 -10.16 -40.79 15.34
N LEU A 201 -10.07 -41.05 16.65
CA LEU A 201 -9.06 -41.96 17.19
C LEU A 201 -9.45 -43.40 16.83
N SER A 202 -8.55 -44.13 16.19
CA SER A 202 -8.79 -45.52 15.80
C SER A 202 -8.22 -46.50 16.82
N LYS A 203 -8.91 -47.64 17.02
CA LYS A 203 -8.34 -48.78 17.75
C LYS A 203 -7.16 -49.36 16.99
N ASP A 204 -6.16 -49.85 17.72
CA ASP A 204 -5.10 -50.69 17.15
C ASP A 204 -5.58 -52.15 16.98
N SER A 205 -4.72 -53.01 16.42
CA SER A 205 -5.03 -54.44 16.23
C SER A 205 -5.22 -55.21 17.53
N ASN A 206 -4.81 -54.66 18.68
CA ASN A 206 -5.04 -55.24 20.01
C ASN A 206 -6.33 -54.71 20.65
N GLY A 207 -7.09 -53.86 19.94
CA GLY A 207 -8.30 -53.22 20.44
C GLY A 207 -8.03 -52.07 21.41
N ASP A 208 -6.80 -51.55 21.48
CA ASP A 208 -6.42 -50.44 22.36
C ASP A 208 -6.47 -49.09 21.61
N LEU A 209 -6.98 -48.05 22.27
CA LEU A 209 -6.77 -46.66 21.86
C LEU A 209 -5.47 -46.15 22.45
N ARG A 210 -4.59 -45.60 21.61
CA ARG A 210 -3.28 -45.07 22.05
C ARG A 210 -3.28 -43.57 22.10
N LEU A 211 -2.88 -43.02 23.24
CA LEU A 211 -2.78 -41.59 23.50
C LEU A 211 -1.46 -41.30 24.19
N ALA A 212 -0.59 -40.55 23.51
CA ALA A 212 0.67 -40.11 24.09
C ALA A 212 0.61 -38.62 24.42
N PHE A 213 0.94 -38.24 25.65
CA PHE A 213 1.03 -36.83 26.06
C PHE A 213 2.09 -36.61 27.13
N ASN A 214 2.62 -35.39 27.16
CA ASN A 214 3.55 -34.96 28.20
C ASN A 214 2.77 -34.47 29.42
N THR A 215 3.12 -34.97 30.60
CA THR A 215 2.44 -34.63 31.85
C THR A 215 2.66 -33.17 32.26
N SER A 216 3.74 -32.55 31.79
CA SER A 216 4.00 -31.11 32.01
C SER A 216 2.98 -30.19 31.30
N ALA A 217 2.26 -30.70 30.30
CA ALA A 217 1.20 -29.96 29.62
C ALA A 217 -0.10 -29.88 30.45
N LEU A 218 -0.19 -30.62 31.56
CA LEU A 218 -1.37 -30.69 32.40
C LEU A 218 -1.07 -30.06 33.77
N ALA A 219 -1.92 -29.13 34.18
CA ALA A 219 -1.89 -28.59 35.54
C ALA A 219 -2.38 -29.63 36.56
N ALA A 220 -2.02 -29.44 37.83
CA ALA A 220 -2.57 -30.26 38.91
C ALA A 220 -4.11 -30.20 38.93
N GLY A 221 -4.76 -31.34 39.14
CA GLY A 221 -6.23 -31.43 39.10
C GLY A 221 -6.79 -32.82 38.83
N ARG A 222 -8.11 -32.90 38.76
CA ARG A 222 -8.86 -34.10 38.34
C ARG A 222 -9.33 -33.91 36.90
N TYR A 223 -9.14 -34.95 36.10
CA TYR A 223 -9.42 -34.96 34.68
C TYR A 223 -10.33 -36.15 34.34
N PRO A 224 -11.66 -35.98 34.37
CA PRO A 224 -12.56 -36.96 33.80
C PRO A 224 -12.36 -37.05 32.28
N ILE A 225 -12.20 -38.29 31.82
CA ILE A 225 -11.99 -38.62 30.41
C ILE A 225 -13.18 -39.47 29.97
N ARG A 226 -13.80 -39.05 28.87
CA ARG A 226 -14.95 -39.71 28.25
C ARG A 226 -14.56 -40.21 26.88
N ILE A 227 -14.92 -41.45 26.60
CA ILE A 227 -14.66 -42.10 25.33
C ILE A 227 -15.99 -42.41 24.68
N ALA A 228 -16.20 -41.81 23.52
CA ALA A 228 -17.40 -42.06 22.74
C ALA A 228 -17.08 -42.81 21.46
N ALA A 229 -17.72 -43.94 21.25
CA ALA A 229 -17.75 -44.64 19.98
C ALA A 229 -18.46 -43.77 18.93
N MET A 230 -17.92 -43.74 17.72
CA MET A 230 -18.49 -43.03 16.60
C MET A 230 -18.95 -44.05 15.56
N PRO A 231 -20.24 -44.42 15.55
CA PRO A 231 -20.78 -45.27 14.53
C PRO A 231 -20.71 -44.57 13.17
N LEU A 232 -20.68 -45.35 12.08
CA LEU A 232 -20.64 -44.82 10.71
C LEU A 232 -21.88 -43.97 10.41
N PHE A 233 -23.01 -44.35 11.01
CA PHE A 233 -24.28 -43.64 10.95
C PHE A 233 -24.79 -43.39 12.38
N GLY A 234 -25.19 -42.16 12.68
CA GLY A 234 -25.80 -41.80 13.96
C GLY A 234 -24.94 -40.92 14.87
N ALA A 235 -25.43 -40.68 16.08
CA ALA A 235 -24.79 -39.86 17.09
C ALA A 235 -23.70 -40.65 17.84
N PRO A 236 -22.65 -39.97 18.34
CA PRO A 236 -21.62 -40.62 19.16
C PRO A 236 -22.21 -41.15 20.47
N VAL A 237 -21.92 -42.42 20.78
CA VAL A 237 -22.37 -43.11 22.00
C VAL A 237 -21.21 -43.17 22.99
N THR A 238 -21.42 -42.83 24.25
CA THR A 238 -20.34 -42.86 25.26
C THR A 238 -20.25 -44.26 25.87
N ASP A 239 -19.11 -44.92 25.71
CA ASP A 239 -18.91 -46.33 26.09
C ASP A 239 -17.75 -46.54 27.08
N GLY A 240 -17.00 -45.47 27.41
CA GLY A 240 -15.87 -45.55 28.33
C GLY A 240 -15.72 -44.30 29.19
N TRP A 241 -15.53 -44.51 30.50
CA TRP A 241 -15.20 -43.47 31.47
C TRP A 241 -13.90 -43.82 32.18
N LEU A 242 -13.04 -42.83 32.38
CA LEU A 242 -11.82 -42.99 33.17
C LEU A 242 -11.43 -41.66 33.80
N ASN A 243 -10.76 -41.73 34.95
CA ASN A 243 -10.39 -40.53 35.70
C ASN A 243 -8.88 -40.47 35.88
N MET A 244 -8.29 -39.39 35.38
CA MET A 244 -6.89 -39.09 35.61
C MET A 244 -6.77 -38.07 36.73
N ARG A 245 -5.87 -38.31 37.67
CA ARG A 245 -5.50 -37.33 38.70
C ARG A 245 -4.08 -36.87 38.50
N VAL A 246 -3.89 -35.57 38.29
CA VAL A 246 -2.57 -34.95 38.20
C VAL A 246 -2.23 -34.34 39.55
N ARG A 247 -1.14 -34.80 40.16
CA ARG A 247 -0.61 -34.30 41.44
C ARG A 247 0.69 -33.55 41.24
#